data_AF-A0A8C3STP1-F1
#
_entry.id   AF-A0A8C3STP1-F1
#
_cell.length_a   1.000
_cell.length_b   1.000
_cell.length_c   1.000
_cell.angle_alpha   90.00
_cell.angle_beta   90.00
_cell.angle_gamma   90.00
#
_symmetry.space_group_name_H-M   'P 1'
#
loop_
_entity.id
_entity.type
_entity.pdbx_description
1 polymer ?
#
loop_
_entity_poly.entity_id
_entity_poly.type
_entity_poly.pdbx_seq_one_letter_code
_entity_poly.pdbx_strand_id
1 'polypeptide(L)'
;YEVMHLQKEITKCLEFKSKHEEIDLVSVDEFYKEAPSEISKPDITLNEPHQQTLARLDWELEQRKRLAEKYKECLANKEKILKEIEVKKEYLSSLQPRLNSIMQASLPVQEYLFMPFDQAHKQYETARHLPPPLYVLFVQANAYGQACDKKLAVEIEGSVEEAKKRRRPTLGVQLDDKRKEMLKRHPLSVTIDLKCKDDSVLHLIFYYLINLNVMTVKTKVTTAAEMTTPISAGDLLSPGSLLNCLYPGDHGKRTPNPANQFQFDKVGILTLSDYVTDLGHPYVWVQKLGGLHFPKDQPQHTVTADNSLSASHMEMTMKLLRTRLQSRLALHKQFASLEHGIVPVSSECQHLFPSKVVSHLVKWAALPYEDYLELSYTKDVVEAGLAEDTHLYYMALVERGTAKLQAAVVLNPGYSSMPPIFNLCLNWKGEKTNSNDDNIRAMESEVNVCYKELCGPRPGYQLLTNQLQRLCVVLDVYLETESHDTSVEGPKEFPQEKMCLRLVRGPNRMKPFKYNHPQGFFSHR
;
A
#
# COMPACT_ATOMS: atom_id res chain seq x y z
N TYR A 1 59.40 31.10 -92.19
CA TYR A 1 59.66 29.75 -91.62
C TYR A 1 59.98 29.84 -90.14
N GLU A 2 61.02 30.61 -89.76
CA GLU A 2 61.45 30.80 -88.37
C GLU A 2 60.36 31.33 -87.42
N VAL A 3 59.61 32.36 -87.83
CA VAL A 3 58.47 32.88 -87.04
C VAL A 3 57.43 31.79 -86.77
N MET A 4 57.11 30.95 -87.77
CA MET A 4 56.15 29.86 -87.62
C MET A 4 56.66 28.72 -86.74
N HIS A 5 57.97 28.44 -86.76
CA HIS A 5 58.61 27.47 -85.88
C HIS A 5 58.57 27.95 -84.43
N LEU A 6 58.99 29.19 -84.17
CA LEU A 6 58.93 29.81 -82.85
C LEU A 6 57.49 29.90 -82.33
N GLN A 7 56.53 30.18 -83.19
CA GLN A 7 55.12 30.25 -82.80
C GLN A 7 54.56 28.86 -82.42
N LYS A 8 54.95 27.79 -83.15
CA LYS A 8 54.63 26.41 -82.76
C LYS A 8 55.30 26.00 -81.45
N GLU A 9 56.54 26.42 -81.25
CA GLU A 9 57.30 26.12 -80.03
C GLU A 9 56.72 26.86 -78.81
N ILE A 10 56.31 28.12 -78.97
CA ILE A 10 55.56 28.87 -77.95
C ILE A 10 54.24 28.18 -77.64
N THR A 11 53.49 27.74 -78.66
CA THR A 11 52.21 27.04 -78.43
C THR A 11 52.42 25.76 -77.62
N LYS A 12 53.46 24.99 -77.95
CA LYS A 12 53.86 23.79 -77.20
C LYS A 12 54.29 24.10 -75.77
N CYS A 13 55.01 25.20 -75.54
CA CYS A 13 55.41 25.62 -74.21
C CYS A 13 54.23 26.15 -73.37
N LEU A 14 53.22 26.75 -74.00
CA LEU A 14 52.01 27.24 -73.34
C LEU A 14 51.01 26.12 -72.99
N GLU A 15 51.15 24.93 -73.58
CA GLU A 15 50.37 23.74 -73.23
C GLU A 15 50.88 23.02 -71.96
N PHE A 16 51.94 23.53 -71.31
CA PHE A 16 52.45 22.97 -70.07
C PHE A 16 51.43 23.15 -68.93
N LYS A 17 50.89 22.03 -68.45
CA LYS A 17 50.06 22.00 -67.24
C LYS A 17 50.88 21.45 -66.10
N SER A 18 50.94 22.18 -65.00
CA SER A 18 51.67 21.75 -63.82
C SER A 18 50.72 21.03 -62.85
N LYS A 19 51.21 19.98 -62.19
CA LYS A 19 50.40 19.11 -61.31
C LYS A 19 49.76 19.83 -60.12
N HIS A 20 50.20 21.03 -59.77
CA HIS A 20 49.59 21.83 -58.72
C HIS A 20 48.20 22.37 -59.10
N GLU A 21 47.85 22.42 -60.38
CA GLU A 21 46.54 22.86 -60.89
C GLU A 21 45.41 21.86 -60.58
N GLU A 22 45.75 20.61 -60.25
CA GLU A 22 44.79 19.54 -59.92
C GLU A 22 44.59 19.38 -58.40
N ILE A 23 45.29 20.17 -57.57
CA ILE A 23 45.26 20.05 -56.11
C ILE A 23 44.36 21.15 -55.53
N ASP A 24 43.34 20.75 -54.77
CA ASP A 24 42.56 21.69 -53.98
C ASP A 24 43.43 22.25 -52.84
N LEU A 25 43.61 23.57 -52.83
CA LEU A 25 44.40 24.31 -51.84
C LEU A 25 43.46 25.02 -50.86
N VAL A 26 43.84 25.06 -49.58
CA VAL A 26 43.22 25.90 -48.55
C VAL A 26 43.04 27.33 -49.05
N SER A 27 41.89 27.94 -48.73
CA SER A 27 41.54 29.28 -49.19
C SER A 27 42.58 30.31 -48.76
N VAL A 28 42.72 31.39 -49.53
CA VAL A 28 43.73 32.43 -49.25
C VAL A 28 43.50 33.04 -47.85
N ASP A 29 42.24 33.23 -47.45
CA ASP A 29 41.86 33.79 -46.16
C ASP A 29 42.20 32.87 -44.98
N GLU A 30 42.05 31.56 -45.14
CA GLU A 30 42.40 30.57 -44.12
C GLU A 30 43.91 30.36 -44.03
N PHE A 31 44.61 30.39 -45.17
CA PHE A 31 46.06 30.30 -45.22
C PHE A 31 46.74 31.40 -44.39
N TYR A 32 46.37 32.67 -44.59
CA TYR A 32 46.98 33.78 -43.83
C TYR A 32 46.56 33.83 -42.36
N LYS A 33 45.48 33.14 -41.97
CA LYS A 33 45.05 33.03 -40.56
C LYS A 33 45.75 31.90 -39.82
N GLU A 34 45.98 30.77 -40.47
CA GLU A 34 46.45 29.54 -39.83
C GLU A 34 47.95 29.25 -40.05
N ALA A 35 48.55 29.74 -41.14
CA ALA A 35 49.95 29.50 -41.44
C ALA A 35 50.88 30.40 -40.60
N PRO A 36 51.94 29.84 -39.98
CA PRO A 36 52.98 30.59 -39.30
C PRO A 36 53.58 31.67 -40.19
N SER A 37 53.98 32.79 -39.57
CA SER A 37 54.62 33.93 -40.26
C SER A 37 55.89 33.55 -41.03
N GLU A 38 56.55 32.46 -40.63
CA GLU A 38 57.73 31.86 -41.28
C GLU A 38 57.42 31.31 -42.68
N ILE A 39 56.18 30.88 -42.93
CA ILE A 39 55.72 30.28 -44.19
C ILE A 39 54.85 31.26 -44.98
N SER A 40 53.95 31.98 -44.30
CA SER A 40 53.02 32.89 -44.97
C SER A 40 53.69 34.14 -45.56
N LYS A 41 54.79 34.62 -44.95
CA LYS A 41 55.63 35.75 -45.43
C LYS A 41 54.84 36.84 -46.17
N PRO A 42 53.89 37.51 -45.48
CA PRO A 42 52.91 38.40 -46.12
C PRO A 42 53.54 39.55 -46.91
N ASP A 43 54.72 40.03 -46.50
CA ASP A 43 55.44 41.14 -47.15
C ASP A 43 55.84 40.85 -48.61
N ILE A 44 56.01 39.57 -48.96
CA ILE A 44 56.44 39.13 -50.30
C ILE A 44 55.29 38.44 -51.03
N THR A 45 54.49 37.64 -50.32
CA THR A 45 53.41 36.83 -50.93
C THR A 45 52.17 37.63 -51.31
N LEU A 46 51.94 38.82 -50.74
CA LEU A 46 50.81 39.68 -51.14
C LEU A 46 51.03 40.41 -52.48
N ASN A 47 52.30 40.64 -52.85
CA ASN A 47 52.66 41.40 -54.04
C ASN A 47 53.00 40.50 -55.25
N GLU A 48 53.35 39.23 -55.02
CA GLU A 48 53.80 38.27 -56.03
C GLU A 48 52.91 36.99 -56.02
N PRO A 49 52.01 36.80 -57.00
CA PRO A 49 51.04 35.69 -57.01
C PRO A 49 51.70 34.31 -57.13
N HIS A 50 52.86 34.23 -57.78
CA HIS A 50 53.62 32.99 -57.88
C HIS A 50 54.18 32.56 -56.52
N GLN A 51 54.76 33.49 -55.76
CA GLN A 51 55.30 33.22 -54.43
C GLN A 51 54.19 32.89 -53.41
N GLN A 52 53.01 33.51 -53.56
CA GLN A 52 51.83 33.15 -52.79
C GLN A 52 51.42 31.68 -53.00
N THR A 53 51.45 31.21 -54.24
CA THR A 53 51.05 29.84 -54.59
C THR A 53 52.05 28.81 -54.05
N LEU A 54 53.36 29.11 -54.12
CA LEU A 54 54.41 28.27 -53.53
C LEU A 54 54.29 28.17 -52.01
N ALA A 55 54.09 29.30 -51.32
CA ALA A 55 53.93 29.32 -49.87
C ALA A 55 52.69 28.53 -49.40
N ARG A 56 51.59 28.59 -50.17
CA ARG A 56 50.38 27.78 -49.92
C ARG A 56 50.65 26.28 -50.09
N LEU A 57 51.39 25.89 -51.13
CA LEU A 57 51.77 24.49 -51.37
C LEU A 57 52.68 23.94 -50.27
N ASP A 58 53.63 24.74 -49.78
CA ASP A 58 54.53 24.34 -48.70
C ASP A 58 53.76 24.17 -47.37
N TRP A 59 52.82 25.07 -47.07
CA TRP A 59 51.95 24.94 -45.90
C TRP A 59 51.06 23.70 -45.94
N GLU A 60 50.44 23.42 -47.10
CA GLU A 60 49.66 22.21 -47.32
C GLU A 60 50.47 20.94 -47.13
N LEU A 61 51.71 20.93 -47.63
CA LEU A 61 52.62 19.80 -47.47
C LEU A 61 52.95 19.59 -45.99
N GLU A 62 53.21 20.65 -45.23
CA GLU A 62 53.47 20.55 -43.80
C GLU A 62 52.23 20.13 -42.99
N GLN A 63 51.06 20.68 -43.31
CA GLN A 63 49.78 20.26 -42.72
C GLN A 63 49.52 18.78 -42.94
N ARG A 64 49.68 18.29 -44.17
CA ARG A 64 49.50 16.86 -44.50
C ARG A 64 50.50 15.98 -43.76
N LYS A 65 51.75 16.42 -43.58
CA LYS A 65 52.75 15.71 -42.75
C LYS A 65 52.32 15.65 -41.29
N ARG A 66 51.91 16.77 -40.68
CA ARG A 66 51.43 16.83 -39.29
C ARG A 66 50.19 15.96 -39.08
N LEU A 67 49.24 16.02 -40.01
CA LEU A 67 48.02 15.20 -39.98
C LEU A 67 48.32 13.71 -40.11
N ALA A 68 49.26 13.32 -40.98
CA ALA A 68 49.68 11.93 -41.13
C ALA A 68 50.35 11.39 -39.85
N GLU A 69 51.18 12.21 -39.20
CA GLU A 69 51.84 11.84 -37.94
C GLU A 69 50.82 11.71 -36.80
N LYS A 70 49.92 12.68 -36.66
CA LYS A 70 48.82 12.62 -35.68
C LYS A 70 47.89 11.43 -35.92
N TYR A 71 47.58 11.12 -37.18
CA TYR A 71 46.77 9.95 -37.53
C TYR A 71 47.47 8.64 -37.10
N LYS A 72 48.78 8.54 -37.33
CA LYS A 72 49.60 7.40 -36.91
C LYS A 72 49.62 7.24 -35.38
N GLU A 73 49.76 8.35 -34.65
CA GLU A 73 49.69 8.35 -33.17
C GLU A 73 48.30 7.93 -32.66
N CYS A 74 47.23 8.46 -33.25
CA CYS A 74 45.87 8.07 -32.91
C CYS A 74 45.59 6.58 -33.18
N LEU A 75 46.12 6.02 -34.28
CA LEU A 75 46.02 4.59 -34.55
C LEU A 75 46.74 3.75 -33.49
N ALA A 76 47.96 4.13 -33.11
CA ALA A 76 48.70 3.43 -32.06
C ALA A 76 47.97 3.49 -30.70
N ASN A 77 47.40 4.64 -30.35
CA ASN A 77 46.59 4.79 -29.13
C ASN A 77 45.31 3.94 -29.17
N LYS A 78 44.63 3.88 -30.32
CA LYS A 78 43.46 3.01 -30.51
C LYS A 78 43.82 1.54 -30.30
N GLU A 79 44.92 1.07 -30.89
CA GLU A 79 45.38 -0.32 -30.70
C GLU A 79 45.74 -0.62 -29.24
N LYS A 80 46.39 0.33 -28.55
CA LYS A 80 46.70 0.19 -27.12
C LYS A 80 45.45 0.06 -26.27
N ILE A 81 44.45 0.91 -26.48
CA ILE A 81 43.18 0.88 -25.75
C ILE A 81 42.43 -0.43 -26.03
N LEU A 82 42.41 -0.90 -27.27
CA LEU A 82 41.77 -2.17 -27.61
C LEU A 82 42.43 -3.35 -26.88
N LYS A 83 43.77 -3.40 -26.83
CA LYS A 83 44.51 -4.42 -26.06
C LYS A 83 44.20 -4.35 -24.56
N GLU A 84 44.13 -3.14 -23.97
CA GLU A 84 43.76 -2.97 -22.57
C GLU A 84 42.33 -3.45 -22.27
N ILE A 85 41.39 -3.21 -23.18
CA ILE A 85 40.00 -3.71 -23.07
C ILE A 85 39.99 -5.24 -23.13
N GLU A 86 40.74 -5.85 -24.04
CA GLU A 86 40.85 -7.31 -24.18
C GLU A 86 41.35 -7.94 -22.87
N VAL A 87 42.46 -7.43 -22.32
CA VAL A 87 43.05 -7.92 -21.05
C VAL A 87 42.07 -7.77 -19.88
N LYS A 88 41.36 -6.63 -19.79
CA LYS A 88 40.35 -6.43 -18.74
C LYS A 88 39.15 -7.38 -18.88
N LYS A 89 38.72 -7.67 -20.11
CA LYS A 89 37.67 -8.66 -20.37
C LYS A 89 38.11 -10.06 -19.98
N GLU A 90 39.33 -10.47 -20.34
CA GLU A 90 39.89 -11.76 -19.94
C GLU A 90 39.99 -11.86 -18.41
N TYR A 91 40.50 -10.82 -17.74
CA TYR A 91 40.57 -10.78 -16.28
C TYR A 91 39.18 -10.94 -15.64
N LEU A 92 38.18 -10.18 -16.09
CA LEU A 92 36.79 -10.30 -15.60
C LEU A 92 36.21 -11.69 -15.86
N SER A 93 36.45 -12.26 -17.04
CA SER A 93 35.99 -13.60 -17.39
C SER A 93 36.63 -14.70 -16.52
N SER A 94 37.88 -14.49 -16.09
CA SER A 94 38.60 -15.41 -15.19
C SER A 94 38.20 -15.26 -13.72
N LEU A 95 37.69 -14.08 -13.32
CA LEU A 95 37.30 -13.77 -11.96
C LEU A 95 35.94 -14.37 -11.59
N GLN A 96 34.97 -14.31 -12.52
CA GLN A 96 33.62 -14.85 -12.34
C GLN A 96 33.59 -16.31 -11.85
N PRO A 97 34.29 -17.28 -12.48
CA PRO A 97 34.30 -18.67 -12.03
C PRO A 97 35.00 -18.88 -10.67
N ARG A 98 36.01 -18.05 -10.34
CA ARG A 98 36.69 -18.10 -9.04
C ARG A 98 35.77 -17.64 -7.92
N LEU A 99 35.03 -16.55 -8.12
CA LEU A 99 34.02 -16.07 -7.17
C LEU A 99 32.90 -17.10 -6.97
N ASN A 100 32.41 -17.70 -8.06
CA ASN A 100 31.41 -18.77 -7.98
C ASN A 100 31.91 -19.98 -7.18
N SER A 101 33.17 -20.37 -7.35
CA SER A 101 33.77 -21.49 -6.60
C SER A 101 33.85 -21.18 -5.10
N ILE A 102 34.22 -19.96 -4.72
CA ILE A 102 34.23 -19.51 -3.31
C ILE A 102 32.81 -19.51 -2.73
N MET A 103 31.85 -19.00 -3.50
CA MET A 103 30.44 -18.98 -3.08
C MET A 103 29.92 -20.41 -2.82
N GLN A 104 30.19 -21.35 -3.74
CA GLN A 104 29.80 -22.75 -3.59
C GLN A 104 30.48 -23.43 -2.39
N ALA A 105 31.76 -23.17 -2.16
CA ALA A 105 32.47 -23.70 -1.00
C ALA A 105 31.93 -23.16 0.34
N SER A 106 31.34 -21.96 0.34
CA SER A 106 30.80 -21.32 1.55
C SER A 106 29.37 -21.73 1.89
N LEU A 107 28.61 -22.35 0.97
CA LEU A 107 27.21 -22.78 1.17
C LEU A 107 26.98 -23.65 2.42
N PRO A 108 27.79 -24.70 2.69
CA PRO A 108 27.54 -25.57 3.85
C PRO A 108 27.66 -24.83 5.19
N VAL A 109 28.58 -23.87 5.27
CA VAL A 109 28.77 -23.04 6.48
C VAL A 109 27.64 -22.02 6.61
N GLN A 110 27.16 -21.46 5.50
CA GLN A 110 26.01 -20.56 5.47
C GLN A 110 24.73 -21.26 5.96
N GLU A 111 24.48 -22.49 5.51
CA GLU A 111 23.34 -23.29 5.96
C GLU A 111 23.44 -23.62 7.45
N TYR A 112 24.62 -24.01 7.94
CA TYR A 112 24.85 -24.31 9.35
C TYR A 112 24.66 -23.08 10.27
N LEU A 113 25.05 -21.89 9.81
CA LEU A 113 24.92 -20.63 10.56
C LEU A 113 23.61 -19.88 10.29
N PHE A 114 22.69 -20.44 9.49
CA PHE A 114 21.45 -19.78 9.07
C PHE A 114 21.67 -18.39 8.41
N MET A 115 22.69 -18.26 7.57
CA MET A 115 23.06 -17.02 6.88
C MET A 115 23.01 -17.20 5.34
N PRO A 116 21.84 -17.14 4.70
CA PRO A 116 21.69 -17.41 3.27
C PRO A 116 22.09 -16.17 2.43
N PHE A 117 23.40 -15.87 2.39
CA PHE A 117 23.92 -14.70 1.66
C PHE A 117 23.63 -14.75 0.17
N ASP A 118 23.58 -15.94 -0.46
CA ASP A 118 23.27 -16.08 -1.89
C ASP A 118 21.81 -15.68 -2.22
N GLN A 119 20.84 -16.09 -1.39
CA GLN A 119 19.44 -15.68 -1.55
C GLN A 119 19.26 -14.18 -1.31
N ALA A 120 19.88 -13.64 -0.25
CA ALA A 120 19.86 -12.21 0.02
C ALA A 120 20.48 -11.41 -1.13
N HIS A 121 21.62 -11.87 -1.68
CA HIS A 121 22.29 -11.21 -2.79
C HIS A 121 21.43 -11.20 -4.06
N LYS A 122 20.83 -12.33 -4.43
CA LYS A 122 19.89 -12.44 -5.56
C LYS A 122 18.69 -11.50 -5.41
N GLN A 123 18.14 -11.39 -4.20
CA GLN A 123 17.07 -10.44 -3.93
C GLN A 123 17.55 -8.99 -4.06
N TYR A 124 18.75 -8.65 -3.58
CA TYR A 124 19.33 -7.30 -3.76
C TYR A 124 19.64 -6.95 -5.23
N GLU A 125 20.13 -7.90 -6.03
CA GLU A 125 20.31 -7.70 -7.47
C GLU A 125 18.98 -7.44 -8.18
N THR A 126 17.94 -8.19 -7.79
CA THR A 126 16.58 -8.00 -8.30
C THR A 126 16.01 -6.65 -7.84
N ALA A 127 16.28 -6.24 -6.60
CA ALA A 127 15.83 -4.98 -6.02
C ALA A 127 16.36 -3.75 -6.77
N ARG A 128 17.50 -3.84 -7.46
CA ARG A 128 18.03 -2.75 -8.32
C ARG A 128 17.09 -2.37 -9.46
N HIS A 129 16.17 -3.27 -9.84
CA HIS A 129 15.19 -3.04 -10.89
C HIS A 129 13.82 -2.60 -10.35
N LEU A 130 13.67 -2.45 -9.03
CA LEU A 130 12.43 -1.96 -8.44
C LEU A 130 12.26 -0.45 -8.66
N PRO A 131 11.02 0.04 -8.84
CA PRO A 131 10.70 1.45 -8.72
C PRO A 131 11.12 2.02 -7.36
N PRO A 132 11.48 3.32 -7.27
CA PRO A 132 11.94 3.91 -6.02
C PRO A 132 11.01 3.63 -4.81
N PRO A 133 9.66 3.76 -4.91
CA PRO A 133 8.79 3.49 -3.77
C PRO A 133 8.80 2.03 -3.31
N LEU A 134 8.86 1.07 -4.24
CA LEU A 134 8.94 -0.36 -3.92
C LEU A 134 10.32 -0.74 -3.37
N TYR A 135 11.38 -0.09 -3.84
CA TYR A 135 12.72 -0.26 -3.30
C TYR A 135 12.81 0.22 -1.85
N VAL A 136 12.27 1.41 -1.55
CA VAL A 136 12.19 1.94 -0.17
C VAL A 136 11.40 0.98 0.71
N LEU A 137 10.23 0.51 0.25
CA LEU A 137 9.44 -0.47 0.98
C LEU A 137 10.24 -1.76 1.28
N PHE A 138 10.92 -2.32 0.27
CA PHE A 138 11.71 -3.54 0.41
C PHE A 138 12.85 -3.38 1.43
N VAL A 139 13.63 -2.30 1.33
CA VAL A 139 14.74 -2.03 2.25
C VAL A 139 14.23 -1.90 3.69
N GLN A 140 13.15 -1.14 3.89
CA GLN A 140 12.63 -0.86 5.24
C GLN A 140 11.92 -2.07 5.84
N ALA A 141 11.19 -2.85 5.03
CA ALA A 141 10.56 -4.08 5.49
C ALA A 141 11.62 -5.13 5.89
N ASN A 142 12.69 -5.28 5.10
CA ASN A 142 13.80 -6.16 5.45
C ASN A 142 14.54 -5.70 6.71
N ALA A 143 14.82 -4.40 6.84
CA ALA A 143 15.45 -3.85 8.03
C ALA A 143 14.61 -4.11 9.29
N TYR A 144 13.29 -3.90 9.21
CA TYR A 144 12.36 -4.18 10.31
C TYR A 144 12.27 -5.68 10.65
N GLY A 145 12.21 -6.55 9.63
CA GLY A 145 12.18 -8.00 9.83
C GLY A 145 13.44 -8.54 10.51
N GLN A 146 14.62 -7.99 10.16
CA GLN A 146 15.89 -8.35 10.79
C GLN A 146 16.04 -7.79 12.20
N ALA A 147 15.64 -6.54 12.42
CA ALA A 147 15.88 -5.83 13.69
C ALA A 147 14.83 -6.14 14.77
N CYS A 148 13.56 -6.23 14.40
CA CYS A 148 12.45 -6.23 15.35
C CYS A 148 11.56 -7.49 15.27
N ASP A 149 11.33 -8.03 14.07
CA ASP A 149 10.31 -9.07 13.87
C ASP A 149 10.71 -10.14 12.87
N LYS A 150 11.31 -11.22 13.36
CA LYS A 150 11.71 -12.39 12.56
C LYS A 150 10.55 -13.15 11.92
N LYS A 151 9.29 -12.81 12.25
CA LYS A 151 8.08 -13.43 11.65
C LYS A 151 7.54 -12.65 10.45
N LEU A 152 8.35 -11.74 9.90
CA LEU A 152 8.09 -11.01 8.68
C LEU A 152 9.01 -11.56 7.58
N ALA A 153 8.43 -12.01 6.48
CA ALA A 153 9.16 -12.40 5.27
C ALA A 153 8.86 -11.42 4.14
N VAL A 154 9.88 -11.10 3.33
CA VAL A 154 9.76 -10.18 2.19
C VAL A 154 10.34 -10.85 0.96
N GLU A 155 9.59 -10.81 -0.14
CA GLU A 155 10.00 -11.37 -1.42
C GLU A 155 9.69 -10.38 -2.56
N ILE A 156 10.47 -10.48 -3.64
CA ILE A 156 10.22 -9.71 -4.87
C ILE A 156 9.70 -10.67 -5.91
N GLU A 157 8.52 -10.38 -6.44
CA GLU A 157 7.86 -11.18 -7.47
C GLU A 157 7.82 -10.42 -8.81
N GLY A 158 7.88 -11.15 -9.92
CA GLY A 158 7.69 -10.61 -11.26
C GLY A 158 8.85 -10.86 -12.23
N SER A 159 8.76 -10.25 -13.41
CA SER A 159 9.74 -10.44 -14.50
C SER A 159 10.79 -9.33 -14.56
N VAL A 160 12.04 -9.68 -14.26
CA VAL A 160 13.20 -8.76 -14.39
C VAL A 160 13.46 -8.39 -15.85
N GLU A 161 13.18 -9.29 -16.79
CA GLU A 161 13.34 -9.03 -18.22
C GLU A 161 12.41 -7.93 -18.71
N GLU A 162 11.16 -7.94 -18.26
CA GLU A 162 10.19 -6.89 -18.59
C GLU A 162 10.53 -5.56 -17.91
N ALA A 163 11.07 -5.60 -16.67
CA ALA A 163 11.55 -4.40 -15.99
C ALA A 163 12.74 -3.74 -16.70
N LYS A 164 13.61 -4.53 -17.35
CA LYS A 164 14.76 -4.04 -18.15
C LYS A 164 14.35 -3.47 -19.50
N LYS A 165 13.24 -3.92 -20.08
CA LYS A 165 12.75 -3.43 -21.38
C LYS A 165 12.29 -1.98 -21.23
N ARG A 166 13.05 -1.03 -21.79
CA ARG A 166 12.63 0.39 -21.89
C ARG A 166 11.29 0.47 -22.63
N ARG A 167 10.31 1.14 -22.01
CA ARG A 167 8.99 1.38 -22.59
C ARG A 167 9.15 2.07 -23.95
N ARG A 168 8.64 1.43 -25.02
CA ARG A 168 8.38 2.11 -26.28
C ARG A 168 6.98 2.74 -26.17
N PRO A 169 6.81 4.04 -26.50
CA PRO A 169 5.48 4.63 -26.56
C PRO A 169 4.68 3.89 -27.64
N THR A 170 3.57 3.27 -27.26
CA THR A 170 2.62 2.71 -28.22
C THR A 170 1.84 3.87 -28.83
N LEU A 171 2.07 4.13 -30.12
CA LEU A 171 1.25 5.03 -30.94
C LEU A 171 -0.01 4.26 -31.37
N GLY A 172 -1.15 4.52 -30.73
CA GLY A 172 -2.45 3.95 -31.06
C GLY A 172 -3.57 4.66 -30.30
N VAL A 173 -4.53 5.24 -31.03
CA VAL A 173 -5.41 6.34 -30.58
C VAL A 173 -6.84 5.87 -30.28
N GLN A 174 -7.00 4.95 -29.32
CA GLN A 174 -8.31 4.69 -28.71
C GLN A 174 -8.30 5.06 -27.22
N LEU A 175 -9.41 5.61 -26.72
CA LEU A 175 -9.53 6.04 -25.31
C LEU A 175 -9.30 4.87 -24.33
N ASP A 176 -9.75 3.66 -24.69
CA ASP A 176 -9.56 2.47 -23.86
C ASP A 176 -8.09 2.01 -23.79
N ASP A 177 -7.33 2.16 -24.87
CA ASP A 177 -5.89 1.88 -24.85
C ASP A 177 -5.15 2.89 -23.96
N LYS A 178 -5.58 4.17 -23.97
CA LYS A 178 -5.05 5.18 -23.04
C LYS A 178 -5.38 4.85 -21.59
N ARG A 179 -6.59 4.37 -21.30
CA ARG A 179 -6.99 3.92 -19.95
C ARG A 179 -6.12 2.74 -19.48
N LYS A 180 -5.97 1.71 -20.31
CA LYS A 180 -5.14 0.54 -20.00
C LYS A 180 -3.68 0.90 -19.80
N GLU A 181 -3.12 1.76 -20.65
CA GLU A 181 -1.74 2.21 -20.48
C GLU A 181 -1.59 3.04 -19.20
N MET A 182 -2.55 3.90 -18.85
CA MET A 182 -2.50 4.68 -17.62
C MET A 182 -2.60 3.81 -16.34
N LEU A 183 -3.38 2.73 -16.37
CA LEU A 183 -3.54 1.78 -15.25
C LEU A 183 -2.49 0.66 -15.23
N LYS A 184 -1.47 0.75 -16.09
CA LYS A 184 -0.44 -0.27 -16.24
C LYS A 184 0.44 -0.39 -15.00
N ARG A 185 0.52 -1.61 -14.48
CA ARG A 185 1.41 -1.96 -13.36
C ARG A 185 2.86 -2.04 -13.80
N HIS A 186 3.74 -1.80 -12.85
CA HIS A 186 5.12 -2.23 -12.94
C HIS A 186 5.18 -3.77 -12.95
N PRO A 187 6.05 -4.40 -13.77
CA PRO A 187 6.15 -5.86 -13.88
C PRO A 187 6.75 -6.54 -12.65
N LEU A 188 7.42 -5.78 -11.77
CA LEU A 188 7.87 -6.25 -10.45
C LEU A 188 6.95 -5.71 -9.34
N SER A 189 6.68 -6.57 -8.36
CA SER A 189 5.94 -6.31 -7.13
C SER A 189 6.73 -6.80 -5.92
N VAL A 190 6.38 -6.29 -4.73
CA VAL A 190 6.96 -6.72 -3.45
C VAL A 190 5.88 -7.42 -2.65
N THR A 191 6.18 -8.62 -2.16
CA THR A 191 5.30 -9.40 -1.30
C THR A 191 5.83 -9.36 0.14
N ILE A 192 4.96 -9.05 1.10
CA ILE A 192 5.27 -9.09 2.53
C ILE A 192 4.31 -10.07 3.21
N ASP A 193 4.88 -11.06 3.87
CA ASP A 193 4.14 -12.09 4.59
C ASP A 193 4.33 -11.91 6.10
N LEU A 194 3.23 -11.69 6.81
CA LEU A 194 3.19 -11.52 8.26
C LEU A 194 2.62 -12.77 8.91
N LYS A 195 3.49 -13.57 9.54
CA LYS A 195 3.08 -14.76 10.30
C LYS A 195 2.64 -14.39 11.72
N CYS A 196 1.39 -14.70 12.08
CA CYS A 196 0.85 -14.50 13.42
C CYS A 196 1.20 -15.65 14.37
N LYS A 197 0.83 -15.51 15.66
CA LYS A 197 1.13 -16.52 16.70
C LYS A 197 0.30 -17.80 16.56
N ASP A 198 -0.85 -17.71 15.92
CA ASP A 198 -1.81 -18.78 15.64
C ASP A 198 -1.53 -19.48 14.29
N ASP A 199 -0.30 -19.34 13.78
CA ASP A 199 0.17 -19.85 12.49
C ASP A 199 -0.58 -19.32 11.24
N SER A 200 -1.57 -18.44 11.41
CA SER A 200 -2.19 -17.67 10.33
C SER A 200 -1.18 -16.72 9.69
N VAL A 201 -1.26 -16.55 8.37
CA VAL A 201 -0.39 -15.66 7.58
C VAL A 201 -1.23 -14.63 6.84
N LEU A 202 -0.84 -13.36 6.97
CA LEU A 202 -1.36 -12.26 6.15
C LEU A 202 -0.35 -11.98 5.03
N HIS A 203 -0.77 -12.24 3.80
CA HIS A 203 -0.01 -11.96 2.58
C HIS A 203 -0.40 -10.59 2.03
N LEU A 204 0.59 -9.73 1.79
CA LEU A 204 0.42 -8.38 1.25
C LEU A 204 1.24 -8.26 -0.03
N ILE A 205 0.58 -8.07 -1.16
CA ILE A 205 1.25 -7.93 -2.46
C ILE A 205 1.15 -6.47 -2.90
N PHE A 206 2.28 -5.80 -2.96
CA PHE A 206 2.40 -4.39 -3.32
C PHE A 206 2.75 -4.23 -4.80
N TYR A 207 1.87 -3.54 -5.52
CA TYR A 207 2.10 -3.14 -6.91
C TYR A 207 2.39 -1.64 -7.00
N TYR A 208 2.98 -1.23 -8.11
CA TYR A 208 3.22 0.18 -8.41
C TYR A 208 2.63 0.56 -9.78
N LEU A 209 1.82 1.62 -9.79
CA LEU A 209 1.22 2.18 -11.00
C LEU A 209 2.08 3.34 -11.46
N ILE A 210 2.94 3.09 -12.45
CA ILE A 210 4.00 4.05 -12.85
C ILE A 210 3.41 5.39 -13.32
N ASN A 211 2.34 5.34 -14.11
CA ASN A 211 1.75 6.54 -14.72
C ASN A 211 0.94 7.38 -13.71
N LEU A 212 0.44 6.73 -12.66
CA LEU A 212 -0.30 7.39 -11.57
C LEU A 212 0.58 7.77 -10.37
N ASN A 213 1.82 7.29 -10.34
CA ASN A 213 2.77 7.41 -9.24
C ASN A 213 2.17 7.01 -7.88
N VAL A 214 1.48 5.87 -7.84
CA VAL A 214 0.78 5.37 -6.65
C VAL A 214 1.09 3.90 -6.46
N MET A 215 1.30 3.48 -5.22
CA MET A 215 1.38 2.07 -4.84
C MET A 215 -0.01 1.52 -4.50
N THR A 216 -0.26 0.26 -4.77
CA THR A 216 -1.50 -0.43 -4.39
C THR A 216 -1.17 -1.72 -3.67
N VAL A 217 -2.08 -2.19 -2.82
CA VAL A 217 -1.91 -3.46 -2.09
C VAL A 217 -3.06 -4.41 -2.38
N LYS A 218 -2.74 -5.68 -2.60
CA LYS A 218 -3.67 -6.81 -2.52
C LYS A 218 -3.39 -7.61 -1.27
N THR A 219 -4.45 -8.15 -0.69
CA THR A 219 -4.36 -8.88 0.57
C THR A 219 -4.90 -10.29 0.39
N LYS A 220 -4.30 -11.24 1.10
CA LYS A 220 -4.82 -12.61 1.20
C LYS A 220 -4.51 -13.13 2.59
N VAL A 221 -5.47 -13.80 3.20
CA VAL A 221 -5.30 -14.43 4.51
C VAL A 221 -5.27 -15.94 4.30
N THR A 222 -4.25 -16.59 4.85
CA THR A 222 -4.15 -18.04 4.89
C THR A 222 -4.16 -18.48 6.35
N THR A 223 -5.14 -19.28 6.76
CA THR A 223 -5.26 -19.81 8.13
C THR A 223 -4.63 -21.21 8.20
N ALA A 224 -4.07 -21.56 9.36
CA ALA A 224 -3.41 -22.85 9.56
C ALA A 224 -4.37 -24.06 9.52
N ALA A 225 -5.64 -23.84 9.85
CA ALA A 225 -6.71 -24.83 9.72
C ALA A 225 -7.77 -24.31 8.74
N GLU A 226 -8.42 -25.23 8.02
CA GLU A 226 -9.63 -24.91 7.27
C GLU A 226 -10.70 -24.43 8.26
N MET A 227 -11.08 -23.15 8.15
CA MET A 227 -12.12 -22.57 8.98
C MET A 227 -13.45 -22.65 8.21
N THR A 228 -14.46 -23.27 8.81
CA THR A 228 -15.84 -23.12 8.34
C THR A 228 -16.26 -21.67 8.53
N THR A 229 -16.52 -20.98 7.43
CA THR A 229 -16.94 -19.57 7.45
C THR A 229 -18.40 -19.47 7.89
N PRO A 230 -18.72 -18.81 9.02
CA PRO A 230 -20.10 -18.58 9.40
C PRO A 230 -20.77 -17.65 8.38
N ILE A 231 -22.07 -17.76 8.20
CA ILE A 231 -22.82 -17.00 7.19
C ILE A 231 -22.68 -15.50 7.46
N SER A 232 -22.73 -15.14 8.74
CA SER A 232 -22.59 -13.79 9.28
C SER A 232 -21.15 -13.28 9.21
N ALA A 233 -20.14 -14.11 8.94
CA ALA A 233 -18.79 -13.58 8.74
C ALA A 233 -18.70 -12.74 7.47
N GLY A 234 -19.45 -13.07 6.41
CA GLY A 234 -19.49 -12.31 5.16
C GLY A 234 -18.14 -11.72 4.76
N ASP A 235 -18.01 -10.40 4.87
CA ASP A 235 -16.84 -9.61 4.51
C ASP A 235 -15.71 -9.52 5.55
N LEU A 236 -15.80 -10.20 6.70
CA LEU A 236 -14.82 -10.05 7.78
C LEU A 236 -13.38 -10.32 7.34
N LEU A 237 -13.17 -11.35 6.52
CA LEU A 237 -11.88 -11.76 5.98
C LEU A 237 -11.78 -11.49 4.47
N SER A 238 -12.73 -10.74 3.89
CA SER A 238 -12.71 -10.49 2.46
C SER A 238 -11.50 -9.61 2.08
N PRO A 239 -10.72 -9.99 1.05
CA PRO A 239 -9.53 -9.25 0.62
C PRO A 239 -9.75 -7.75 0.36
N GLY A 240 -10.96 -7.38 -0.06
CA GLY A 240 -11.32 -6.02 -0.44
C GLY A 240 -11.72 -5.10 0.72
N SER A 241 -11.97 -5.65 1.91
CA SER A 241 -12.44 -4.86 3.06
C SER A 241 -11.59 -5.01 4.32
N LEU A 242 -10.76 -6.07 4.39
CA LEU A 242 -9.97 -6.43 5.57
C LEU A 242 -9.14 -5.27 6.15
N LEU A 243 -8.52 -4.47 5.28
CA LEU A 243 -7.62 -3.38 5.65
C LEU A 243 -8.24 -1.99 5.54
N ASN A 244 -9.55 -1.90 5.30
CA ASN A 244 -10.26 -0.62 5.29
C ASN A 244 -10.15 0.07 6.65
N CYS A 245 -9.91 1.38 6.63
CA CYS A 245 -9.77 2.20 7.83
C CYS A 245 -8.69 1.67 8.79
N LEU A 246 -7.59 1.12 8.27
CA LEU A 246 -6.41 0.81 9.10
C LEU A 246 -5.87 2.10 9.73
N TYR A 247 -5.82 3.17 8.93
CA TYR A 247 -5.76 4.55 9.40
C TYR A 247 -7.17 5.16 9.37
N PRO A 248 -7.51 6.06 10.31
CA PRO A 248 -8.84 6.66 10.35
C PRO A 248 -9.21 7.36 9.02
N GLY A 249 -10.38 7.01 8.46
CA GLY A 249 -10.90 7.56 7.20
C GLY A 249 -10.19 7.09 5.92
N ASP A 250 -9.28 6.12 6.00
CA ASP A 250 -8.59 5.58 4.83
C ASP A 250 -9.31 4.36 4.26
N HIS A 251 -10.24 4.62 3.34
CA HIS A 251 -11.07 3.58 2.70
C HIS A 251 -10.41 2.93 1.49
N GLY A 252 -9.31 3.48 0.96
CA GLY A 252 -8.65 2.95 -0.24
C GLY A 252 -9.50 2.99 -1.52
N LYS A 253 -10.55 3.82 -1.57
CA LYS A 253 -11.42 3.99 -2.76
C LYS A 253 -10.99 5.20 -3.63
N ARG A 254 -10.26 6.15 -3.06
CA ARG A 254 -9.82 7.40 -3.72
C ARG A 254 -8.32 7.38 -3.98
N THR A 255 -7.87 8.09 -5.02
CA THR A 255 -6.44 8.28 -5.29
C THR A 255 -5.81 9.20 -4.23
N PRO A 256 -4.68 8.81 -3.60
CA PRO A 256 -3.95 9.69 -2.69
C PRO A 256 -3.29 10.88 -3.39
N ASN A 257 -2.98 10.76 -4.68
CA ASN A 257 -2.34 11.80 -5.47
C ASN A 257 -3.42 12.69 -6.14
N PRO A 258 -3.49 14.00 -5.83
CA PRO A 258 -4.44 14.92 -6.46
C PRO A 258 -4.25 15.06 -7.97
N ALA A 259 -3.02 14.91 -8.48
CA ALA A 259 -2.75 15.02 -9.92
C ALA A 259 -3.50 13.97 -10.74
N ASN A 260 -3.78 12.81 -10.15
CA ASN A 260 -4.46 11.71 -10.82
C ASN A 260 -5.92 12.06 -11.15
N GLN A 261 -6.57 12.96 -10.39
CA GLN A 261 -7.93 13.40 -10.71
C GLN A 261 -7.98 14.05 -12.09
N PHE A 262 -7.06 14.97 -12.39
CA PHE A 262 -6.95 15.59 -13.71
C PHE A 262 -6.57 14.59 -14.81
N GLN A 263 -5.76 13.57 -14.48
CA GLN A 263 -5.43 12.51 -15.43
C GLN A 263 -6.64 11.62 -15.74
N PHE A 264 -7.45 11.29 -14.74
CA PHE A 264 -8.67 10.51 -14.88
C PHE A 264 -9.71 11.25 -15.73
N ASP A 265 -9.92 12.55 -15.48
CA ASP A 265 -10.83 13.39 -16.28
C ASP A 265 -10.43 13.39 -17.77
N LYS A 266 -9.12 13.43 -18.06
CA LYS A 266 -8.59 13.43 -19.42
C LYS A 266 -8.84 12.13 -20.20
N VAL A 267 -8.99 11.00 -19.50
CA VAL A 267 -9.24 9.68 -20.11
C VAL A 267 -10.65 9.14 -19.82
N GLY A 268 -11.50 9.96 -19.18
CA GLY A 268 -12.87 9.62 -18.82
C GLY A 268 -12.97 8.45 -17.83
N ILE A 269 -12.10 8.35 -16.84
CA ILE A 269 -12.26 7.43 -15.70
C ILE A 269 -13.04 8.16 -14.62
N LEU A 270 -14.25 7.68 -14.30
CA LEU A 270 -15.13 8.32 -13.32
C LEU A 270 -14.76 7.94 -11.89
N THR A 271 -14.53 6.64 -11.65
CA THR A 271 -14.29 6.08 -10.32
C THR A 271 -13.15 5.07 -10.35
N LEU A 272 -12.19 5.19 -9.43
CA LEU A 272 -11.11 4.23 -9.31
C LEU A 272 -11.60 2.89 -8.74
N SER A 273 -12.70 2.90 -7.98
CA SER A 273 -13.26 1.74 -7.29
C SER A 273 -13.49 0.52 -8.19
N ASP A 274 -13.89 0.75 -9.45
CA ASP A 274 -14.14 -0.31 -10.43
C ASP A 274 -12.86 -1.09 -10.77
N TYR A 275 -11.70 -0.45 -10.65
CA TYR A 275 -10.40 -1.02 -10.95
C TYR A 275 -9.67 -1.52 -9.70
N VAL A 276 -10.17 -1.24 -8.49
CA VAL A 276 -9.50 -1.60 -7.23
C VAL A 276 -9.42 -3.12 -7.05
N THR A 277 -10.46 -3.87 -7.45
CA THR A 277 -10.46 -5.35 -7.39
C THR A 277 -9.30 -5.94 -8.20
N ASP A 278 -9.00 -5.34 -9.35
CA ASP A 278 -7.90 -5.77 -10.20
C ASP A 278 -6.57 -5.24 -9.70
N LEU A 279 -6.44 -3.92 -9.50
CA LEU A 279 -5.18 -3.23 -9.23
C LEU A 279 -4.72 -3.31 -7.77
N GLY A 280 -5.62 -3.57 -6.84
CA GLY A 280 -5.41 -3.42 -5.41
C GLY A 280 -5.80 -2.04 -4.89
N HIS A 281 -5.83 -1.90 -3.57
CA HIS A 281 -6.27 -0.68 -2.90
C HIS A 281 -5.11 0.32 -2.73
N PRO A 282 -5.25 1.58 -3.19
CA PRO A 282 -4.26 2.64 -3.00
C PRO A 282 -4.44 3.33 -1.64
N TYR A 283 -4.30 2.60 -0.53
CA TYR A 283 -4.39 3.21 0.80
C TYR A 283 -3.29 4.26 1.02
N VAL A 284 -3.56 5.23 1.90
CA VAL A 284 -2.60 6.28 2.28
C VAL A 284 -1.44 5.70 3.08
N TRP A 285 -1.71 4.74 3.99
CA TRP A 285 -0.65 4.09 4.76
C TRP A 285 0.34 3.34 3.87
N VAL A 286 -0.13 2.75 2.76
CA VAL A 286 0.71 2.08 1.76
C VAL A 286 1.69 3.09 1.16
N GLN A 287 1.21 4.28 0.77
CA GLN A 287 2.08 5.32 0.21
C GLN A 287 3.18 5.72 1.19
N LYS A 288 2.81 5.92 2.47
CA LYS A 288 3.76 6.27 3.53
C LYS A 288 4.83 5.21 3.73
N LEU A 289 4.47 3.91 3.66
CA LEU A 289 5.46 2.82 3.72
C LEU A 289 6.42 2.80 2.53
N GLY A 290 5.99 3.28 1.36
CA GLY A 290 6.88 3.48 0.20
C GLY A 290 7.60 4.82 0.20
N GLY A 291 7.49 5.61 1.27
CA GLY A 291 8.10 6.93 1.36
C GLY A 291 7.41 8.01 0.51
N LEU A 292 6.23 7.75 -0.03
CA LEU A 292 5.45 8.72 -0.79
C LEU A 292 4.56 9.55 0.15
N HIS A 293 4.76 10.85 0.15
CA HIS A 293 3.92 11.81 0.86
C HIS A 293 3.15 12.69 -0.13
N PHE A 294 1.82 12.69 -0.03
CA PHE A 294 0.94 13.56 -0.82
C PHE A 294 0.35 14.64 0.09
N PRO A 295 0.90 15.87 0.10
CA PRO A 295 0.34 16.97 0.87
C PRO A 295 -1.07 17.30 0.36
N LYS A 296 -2.00 17.59 1.27
CA LYS A 296 -3.35 18.06 0.89
C LYS A 296 -3.33 19.47 0.29
N ASP A 297 -2.31 20.27 0.62
CA ASP A 297 -2.31 21.72 0.36
C ASP A 297 -1.34 22.18 -0.76
N GLN A 298 -0.54 21.28 -1.34
CA GLN A 298 0.39 21.63 -2.44
C GLN A 298 0.51 20.48 -3.46
N PRO A 299 0.00 20.64 -4.70
CA PRO A 299 0.17 19.64 -5.74
C PRO A 299 1.61 19.65 -6.25
N GLN A 300 2.39 18.62 -5.91
CA GLN A 300 3.71 18.39 -6.51
C GLN A 300 3.60 17.40 -7.68
N HIS A 301 4.25 17.71 -8.79
CA HIS A 301 4.23 16.89 -10.01
C HIS A 301 4.96 15.53 -9.85
N THR A 302 5.92 15.43 -8.93
CA THR A 302 6.69 14.22 -8.65
C THR A 302 7.00 14.12 -7.17
N VAL A 303 6.36 13.17 -6.48
CA VAL A 303 6.71 12.84 -5.09
C VAL A 303 7.86 11.84 -5.11
N THR A 304 8.99 12.21 -4.51
CA THR A 304 10.15 11.33 -4.33
C THR A 304 9.96 10.46 -3.10
N ALA A 305 10.35 9.19 -3.19
CA ALA A 305 10.27 8.26 -2.07
C ALA A 305 11.30 8.63 -0.98
N ASP A 306 10.83 8.84 0.25
CA ASP A 306 11.66 9.13 1.43
C ASP A 306 11.76 7.94 2.39
N ASN A 307 13.00 7.52 2.68
CA ASN A 307 13.30 6.45 3.64
C ASN A 307 12.87 6.80 5.07
N SER A 308 13.00 8.07 5.48
CA SER A 308 12.73 8.49 6.87
C SER A 308 11.24 8.39 7.21
N LEU A 309 10.39 8.77 6.25
CA LEU A 309 8.94 8.64 6.35
C LEU A 309 8.52 7.18 6.48
N SER A 310 9.09 6.29 5.67
CA SER A 310 8.80 4.86 5.74
C SER A 310 9.23 4.26 7.09
N ALA A 311 10.46 4.58 7.56
CA ALA A 311 10.98 4.08 8.83
C ALA A 311 10.05 4.40 10.01
N SER A 312 9.59 5.65 10.11
CA SER A 312 8.76 6.13 11.21
C SER A 312 7.38 5.47 11.27
N HIS A 313 6.85 5.02 10.12
CA HIS A 313 5.52 4.39 10.04
C HIS A 313 5.58 2.86 10.01
N MET A 314 6.74 2.25 9.71
CA MET A 314 6.88 0.80 9.52
C MET A 314 6.41 0.02 10.74
N GLU A 315 6.98 0.28 11.92
CA GLU A 315 6.65 -0.46 13.14
C GLU A 315 5.17 -0.29 13.53
N MET A 316 4.66 0.95 13.49
CA MET A 316 3.26 1.24 13.83
C MET A 316 2.30 0.51 12.88
N THR A 317 2.56 0.55 11.57
CA THR A 317 1.70 -0.07 10.57
C THR A 317 1.72 -1.58 10.70
N MET A 318 2.89 -2.20 10.90
CA MET A 318 3.01 -3.65 11.10
C MET A 318 2.27 -4.12 12.36
N LYS A 319 2.33 -3.36 13.46
CA LYS A 319 1.55 -3.62 14.68
C LYS A 319 0.04 -3.53 14.43
N LEU A 320 -0.41 -2.51 13.69
CA LEU A 320 -1.82 -2.34 13.34
C LEU A 320 -2.34 -3.47 12.45
N LEU A 321 -1.56 -3.89 11.44
CA LEU A 321 -1.89 -5.01 10.56
C LEU A 321 -2.06 -6.32 11.35
N ARG A 322 -1.12 -6.62 12.27
CA ARG A 322 -1.21 -7.79 13.16
C ARG A 322 -2.45 -7.73 14.05
N THR A 323 -2.69 -6.57 14.67
CA THR A 323 -3.86 -6.36 15.54
C THR A 323 -5.16 -6.52 14.76
N ARG A 324 -5.22 -6.00 13.54
CA ARG A 324 -6.38 -6.12 12.63
C ARG A 324 -6.66 -7.57 12.26
N LEU A 325 -5.64 -8.32 11.84
CA LEU A 325 -5.82 -9.73 11.49
C LEU A 325 -6.33 -10.52 12.71
N GLN A 326 -5.70 -10.33 13.87
CA GLN A 326 -6.09 -11.03 15.10
C GLN A 326 -7.50 -10.68 15.55
N SER A 327 -7.90 -9.41 15.48
CA SER A 327 -9.25 -8.99 15.86
C SER A 327 -10.31 -9.56 14.91
N ARG A 328 -10.04 -9.63 13.61
CA ARG A 328 -10.94 -10.24 12.61
C ARG A 328 -11.05 -11.76 12.76
N LEU A 329 -9.95 -12.45 13.03
CA LEU A 329 -9.96 -13.88 13.33
C LEU A 329 -10.69 -14.18 14.65
N ALA A 330 -10.57 -13.32 15.66
CA ALA A 330 -11.33 -13.44 16.89
C ALA A 330 -12.83 -13.24 16.67
N LEU A 331 -13.23 -12.20 15.92
CA LEU A 331 -14.62 -11.98 15.53
C LEU A 331 -15.18 -13.17 14.73
N HIS A 332 -14.41 -13.71 13.79
CA HIS A 332 -14.81 -14.89 13.02
C HIS A 332 -15.13 -16.09 13.93
N LYS A 333 -14.27 -16.36 14.94
CA LYS A 333 -14.52 -17.42 15.94
C LYS A 333 -15.74 -17.11 16.80
N GLN A 334 -15.95 -15.85 17.19
CA GLN A 334 -17.11 -15.44 17.97
C GLN A 334 -18.41 -15.61 17.17
N PHE A 335 -18.44 -15.19 15.90
CA PHE A 335 -19.61 -15.29 15.05
C PHE A 335 -20.05 -16.74 14.84
N ALA A 336 -19.09 -17.65 14.67
CA ALA A 336 -19.38 -19.08 14.60
C ALA A 336 -20.13 -19.56 15.86
N SER A 337 -19.83 -19.04 17.06
CA SER A 337 -20.58 -19.35 18.28
C SER A 337 -21.94 -18.64 18.34
N LEU A 338 -21.99 -17.36 17.95
CA LEU A 338 -23.20 -16.53 18.01
C LEU A 338 -24.31 -17.02 17.09
N GLU A 339 -23.97 -17.59 15.92
CA GLU A 339 -24.95 -18.22 15.02
C GLU A 339 -25.67 -19.42 15.64
N HIS A 340 -25.02 -20.10 16.59
CA HIS A 340 -25.64 -21.18 17.36
C HIS A 340 -26.39 -20.67 18.60
N GLY A 341 -26.57 -19.35 18.75
CA GLY A 341 -27.22 -18.73 19.91
C GLY A 341 -26.38 -18.73 21.19
N ILE A 342 -25.10 -19.13 21.11
CA ILE A 342 -24.21 -19.21 22.27
C ILE A 342 -23.32 -17.97 22.30
N VAL A 343 -23.41 -17.17 23.36
CA VAL A 343 -22.53 -16.03 23.60
C VAL A 343 -21.27 -16.51 24.32
N PRO A 344 -20.09 -16.56 23.64
CA PRO A 344 -18.89 -17.10 24.28
C PRO A 344 -18.25 -16.04 25.18
N VAL A 345 -18.25 -16.29 26.49
CA VAL A 345 -17.61 -15.44 27.50
C VAL A 345 -16.33 -16.13 27.99
N SER A 346 -15.20 -15.43 27.98
CA SER A 346 -13.95 -15.98 28.49
C SER A 346 -13.99 -16.16 30.01
N SER A 347 -13.24 -17.13 30.54
CA SER A 347 -13.11 -17.37 31.99
C SER A 347 -12.67 -16.11 32.75
N GLU A 348 -11.79 -15.32 32.14
CA GLU A 348 -11.29 -14.05 32.68
C GLU A 348 -12.38 -12.98 32.81
N CYS A 349 -13.46 -13.05 32.02
CA CYS A 349 -14.54 -12.06 32.00
C CYS A 349 -15.78 -12.49 32.81
N GLN A 350 -15.79 -13.69 33.41
CA GLN A 350 -16.96 -14.21 34.13
C GLN A 350 -17.39 -13.33 35.30
N HIS A 351 -16.44 -12.71 36.00
CA HIS A 351 -16.70 -11.81 37.12
C HIS A 351 -17.51 -10.55 36.75
N LEU A 352 -17.57 -10.21 35.46
CA LEU A 352 -18.33 -9.06 34.96
C LEU A 352 -19.84 -9.31 34.98
N PHE A 353 -20.28 -10.57 35.06
CA PHE A 353 -21.68 -10.97 34.90
C PHE A 353 -22.18 -11.75 36.13
N PRO A 354 -23.49 -11.76 36.40
CA PRO A 354 -24.07 -12.67 37.37
C PRO A 354 -23.97 -14.12 36.89
N SER A 355 -23.99 -15.07 37.82
CA SER A 355 -23.88 -16.51 37.54
C SER A 355 -25.05 -17.06 36.73
N LYS A 356 -26.27 -16.55 36.98
CA LYS A 356 -27.48 -16.93 36.25
C LYS A 356 -27.89 -15.81 35.30
N VAL A 357 -28.03 -16.12 34.01
CA VAL A 357 -28.59 -15.24 32.96
C VAL A 357 -29.66 -16.03 32.24
N VAL A 358 -30.86 -15.47 32.10
CA VAL A 358 -32.06 -16.18 31.60
C VAL A 358 -32.36 -15.80 30.16
N SER A 359 -32.26 -14.52 29.84
CA SER A 359 -32.33 -14.04 28.46
C SER A 359 -31.20 -14.65 27.62
N HIS A 360 -31.50 -15.06 26.40
CA HIS A 360 -30.54 -15.71 25.51
C HIS A 360 -30.64 -15.19 24.08
N LEU A 361 -29.53 -15.30 23.36
CA LEU A 361 -29.44 -14.93 21.95
C LEU A 361 -30.13 -15.99 21.10
N VAL A 362 -31.09 -15.57 20.28
CA VAL A 362 -31.85 -16.44 19.39
C VAL A 362 -31.37 -16.31 17.95
N LYS A 363 -30.97 -15.10 17.54
CA LYS A 363 -30.53 -14.83 16.18
C LYS A 363 -29.34 -13.87 16.18
N TRP A 364 -28.35 -14.19 15.36
CA TRP A 364 -27.27 -13.30 14.94
C TRP A 364 -27.19 -13.35 13.42
N ALA A 365 -27.32 -12.21 12.76
CA ALA A 365 -27.28 -12.14 11.30
C ALA A 365 -26.63 -10.84 10.82
N ALA A 366 -25.94 -10.90 9.68
CA ALA A 366 -25.52 -9.70 8.97
C ALA A 366 -26.73 -8.91 8.48
N LEU A 367 -26.62 -7.58 8.51
CA LEU A 367 -27.63 -6.65 8.04
C LEU A 367 -27.01 -5.78 6.94
N PRO A 368 -27.64 -5.60 5.78
CA PRO A 368 -27.21 -4.62 4.79
C PRO A 368 -27.23 -3.19 5.35
N TYR A 369 -26.38 -2.32 4.79
CA TYR A 369 -26.33 -0.90 5.20
C TYR A 369 -27.68 -0.19 4.99
N GLU A 370 -28.32 -0.40 3.84
CA GLU A 370 -29.61 0.23 3.51
C GLU A 370 -30.69 -0.18 4.52
N ASP A 371 -30.80 -1.48 4.82
CA ASP A 371 -31.73 -2.01 5.81
C ASP A 371 -31.49 -1.43 7.21
N TYR A 372 -30.23 -1.12 7.57
CA TYR A 372 -29.91 -0.46 8.84
C TYR A 372 -30.43 0.98 8.90
N LEU A 373 -30.42 1.70 7.78
CA LEU A 373 -30.93 3.07 7.68
C LEU A 373 -32.46 3.14 7.77
N GLU A 374 -33.16 2.09 7.34
CA GLU A 374 -34.63 2.02 7.42
C GLU A 374 -35.16 1.84 8.85
N LEU A 375 -34.31 1.40 9.79
CA LEU A 375 -34.70 1.17 11.18
C LEU A 375 -35.00 2.50 11.89
N SER A 376 -36.19 2.61 12.49
CA SER A 376 -36.65 3.84 13.16
C SER A 376 -35.76 4.27 14.33
N TYR A 377 -35.15 3.29 15.02
CA TYR A 377 -34.39 3.45 16.26
C TYR A 377 -32.86 3.57 16.06
N THR A 378 -32.38 3.69 14.81
CA THR A 378 -30.95 3.87 14.48
C THR A 378 -30.58 5.29 14.05
N LYS A 379 -31.58 6.17 13.86
CA LYS A 379 -31.42 7.53 13.30
C LYS A 379 -30.37 8.38 14.02
N ASP A 380 -30.36 8.39 15.35
CA ASP A 380 -29.40 9.17 16.15
C ASP A 380 -27.94 8.82 15.81
N VAL A 381 -27.65 7.54 15.55
CA VAL A 381 -26.30 7.04 15.24
C VAL A 381 -25.89 7.39 13.81
N VAL A 382 -26.85 7.37 12.89
CA VAL A 382 -26.66 7.81 11.50
C VAL A 382 -26.38 9.31 11.45
N GLU A 383 -27.21 10.12 12.12
CA GLU A 383 -27.06 11.58 12.18
C GLU A 383 -25.76 12.01 12.88
N ALA A 384 -25.29 11.22 13.85
CA ALA A 384 -24.00 11.45 14.50
C ALA A 384 -22.77 11.09 13.62
N GLY A 385 -22.98 10.53 12.42
CA GLY A 385 -21.90 10.11 11.52
C GLY A 385 -21.14 8.87 12.00
N LEU A 386 -21.76 8.03 12.84
CA LEU A 386 -21.14 6.83 13.39
C LEU A 386 -21.49 5.56 12.57
N ALA A 387 -22.36 5.70 11.56
CA ALA A 387 -22.77 4.64 10.64
C ALA A 387 -22.35 5.01 9.20
N GLU A 388 -21.16 4.55 8.79
CA GLU A 388 -20.61 4.74 7.44
C GLU A 388 -20.78 3.48 6.57
N ASP A 389 -20.83 3.65 5.24
CA ASP A 389 -20.92 2.57 4.24
C ASP A 389 -19.82 1.49 4.37
N THR A 390 -18.69 1.83 4.99
CA THR A 390 -17.56 0.92 5.21
C THR A 390 -17.61 0.14 6.52
N HIS A 391 -18.62 0.40 7.37
CA HIS A 391 -18.85 -0.36 8.59
C HIS A 391 -19.56 -1.68 8.31
N LEU A 392 -19.48 -2.61 9.27
CA LEU A 392 -20.20 -3.87 9.23
C LEU A 392 -21.43 -3.76 10.13
N TYR A 393 -22.58 -4.22 9.63
CA TYR A 393 -23.85 -4.09 10.33
C TYR A 393 -24.43 -5.47 10.63
N TYR A 394 -25.00 -5.61 11.83
CA TYR A 394 -25.57 -6.87 12.30
C TYR A 394 -26.88 -6.63 13.04
N MET A 395 -27.70 -7.67 13.08
CA MET A 395 -28.92 -7.72 13.88
C MET A 395 -28.82 -8.90 14.85
N ALA A 396 -28.89 -8.58 16.14
CA ALA A 396 -29.05 -9.56 17.20
C ALA A 396 -30.51 -9.58 17.69
N LEU A 397 -31.04 -10.77 17.96
CA LEU A 397 -32.34 -10.95 18.60
C LEU A 397 -32.13 -11.69 19.93
N VAL A 398 -32.43 -11.03 21.03
CA VAL A 398 -32.37 -11.61 22.38
C VAL A 398 -33.80 -11.81 22.86
N GLU A 399 -34.11 -13.00 23.37
CA GLU A 399 -35.46 -13.33 23.84
C GLU A 399 -35.46 -13.84 25.29
N ARG A 400 -36.57 -13.53 25.97
CA ARG A 400 -36.97 -14.15 27.24
C ARG A 400 -38.49 -14.16 27.32
N GLY A 401 -39.10 -15.35 27.39
CA GLY A 401 -40.56 -15.47 27.41
C GLY A 401 -41.18 -14.82 26.16
N THR A 402 -42.16 -13.93 26.34
CA THR A 402 -42.76 -13.18 25.22
C THR A 402 -41.98 -11.94 24.79
N ALA A 403 -40.95 -11.55 25.55
CA ALA A 403 -40.18 -10.34 25.27
C ALA A 403 -39.09 -10.59 24.22
N LYS A 404 -39.11 -9.77 23.16
CA LYS A 404 -38.15 -9.83 22.06
C LYS A 404 -37.39 -8.52 21.94
N LEU A 405 -36.08 -8.55 22.19
CA LEU A 405 -35.20 -7.40 22.05
C LEU A 405 -34.39 -7.52 20.77
N GLN A 406 -34.67 -6.61 19.83
CA GLN A 406 -33.84 -6.41 18.64
C GLN A 406 -32.71 -5.44 18.97
N ALA A 407 -31.49 -5.82 18.60
CA ALA A 407 -30.31 -4.98 18.75
C ALA A 407 -29.59 -4.87 17.41
N ALA A 408 -29.68 -3.70 16.79
CA ALA A 408 -28.90 -3.37 15.61
C ALA A 408 -27.49 -2.96 16.06
N VAL A 409 -26.47 -3.55 15.46
CA VAL A 409 -25.06 -3.40 15.88
C VAL A 409 -24.22 -2.87 14.73
N VAL A 410 -23.53 -1.76 14.98
CA VAL A 410 -22.53 -1.17 14.06
C VAL A 410 -21.14 -1.54 14.52
N LEU A 411 -20.38 -2.20 13.64
CA LEU A 411 -18.99 -2.60 13.85
C LEU A 411 -18.07 -1.81 12.92
N ASN A 412 -17.32 -0.87 13.51
CA ASN A 412 -16.25 -0.17 12.81
C ASN A 412 -15.11 -1.15 12.46
N PRO A 413 -14.48 -1.04 11.27
CA PRO A 413 -13.34 -1.88 10.89
C PRO A 413 -12.19 -1.90 11.90
N GLY A 414 -12.02 -0.82 12.68
CA GLY A 414 -11.08 -0.67 13.80
C GLY A 414 -11.51 -1.34 15.11
N TYR A 415 -12.29 -2.42 15.06
CA TYR A 415 -12.69 -3.22 16.23
C TYR A 415 -11.49 -3.57 17.13
N SER A 416 -11.73 -3.56 18.45
CA SER A 416 -10.77 -3.55 19.59
C SER A 416 -10.19 -2.19 19.98
N SER A 417 -10.10 -1.25 19.05
CA SER A 417 -9.78 0.16 19.36
C SER A 417 -11.05 1.01 19.47
N MET A 418 -12.03 0.73 18.61
CA MET A 418 -13.36 1.34 18.64
C MET A 418 -14.40 0.29 19.05
N PRO A 419 -15.30 0.61 19.99
CA PRO A 419 -16.34 -0.31 20.41
C PRO A 419 -17.42 -0.46 19.32
N PRO A 420 -18.07 -1.63 19.23
CA PRO A 420 -19.35 -1.74 18.54
C PRO A 420 -20.42 -0.88 19.23
N ILE A 421 -21.33 -0.32 18.44
CA ILE A 421 -22.45 0.51 18.91
C ILE A 421 -23.75 -0.25 18.71
N PHE A 422 -24.60 -0.24 19.74
CA PHE A 422 -25.88 -0.95 19.80
C PHE A 422 -27.04 0.02 19.82
N ASN A 423 -28.07 -0.26 19.01
CA ASN A 423 -29.36 0.43 19.01
C ASN A 423 -30.46 -0.59 19.32
N LEU A 424 -31.32 -0.27 20.29
CA LEU A 424 -32.23 -1.24 20.89
C LEU A 424 -33.70 -0.94 20.57
N CYS A 425 -34.44 -1.98 20.22
CA CYS A 425 -35.89 -1.98 20.12
C CYS A 425 -36.46 -3.21 20.83
N LEU A 426 -37.22 -2.97 21.91
CA LEU A 426 -37.88 -4.02 22.68
C LEU A 426 -39.34 -4.13 22.25
N ASN A 427 -39.69 -5.26 21.66
CA ASN A 427 -41.08 -5.61 21.37
C ASN A 427 -41.62 -6.46 22.53
N TRP A 428 -42.25 -5.77 23.49
CA TRP A 428 -42.94 -6.36 24.62
C TRP A 428 -43.94 -5.36 25.20
N LYS A 429 -45.23 -5.73 25.20
CA LYS A 429 -46.36 -4.83 25.52
C LYS A 429 -46.36 -3.56 24.63
N GLY A 430 -46.13 -3.77 23.34
CA GLY A 430 -45.92 -2.70 22.36
C GLY A 430 -44.44 -2.53 22.01
N GLU A 431 -44.16 -1.55 21.16
CA GLU A 431 -42.81 -1.24 20.69
C GLU A 431 -42.18 -0.16 21.59
N LYS A 432 -41.13 -0.55 22.32
CA LYS A 432 -40.34 0.34 23.17
C LYS A 432 -38.98 0.57 22.54
N THR A 433 -38.65 1.83 22.27
CA THR A 433 -37.43 2.26 21.59
C THR A 433 -36.72 3.32 22.42
N ASN A 434 -35.54 3.74 21.96
CA ASN A 434 -34.76 4.83 22.59
C ASN A 434 -35.51 6.19 22.65
N SER A 435 -36.56 6.36 21.86
CA SER A 435 -37.33 7.61 21.73
C SER A 435 -38.50 7.69 22.69
N ASN A 436 -38.98 6.55 23.21
CA ASN A 436 -40.18 6.48 24.05
C ASN A 436 -39.95 5.80 25.42
N ASP A 437 -38.78 5.22 25.69
CA ASP A 437 -38.43 4.65 27.00
C ASP A 437 -36.99 4.98 27.42
N ASP A 438 -36.86 5.78 28.49
CA ASP A 438 -35.59 6.18 29.09
C ASP A 438 -34.74 4.98 29.57
N ASN A 439 -35.38 3.86 29.94
CA ASN A 439 -34.65 2.68 30.37
C ASN A 439 -34.02 1.93 29.19
N ILE A 440 -34.59 2.02 27.97
CA ILE A 440 -33.95 1.53 26.76
C ILE A 440 -32.69 2.36 26.47
N ARG A 441 -32.79 3.69 26.57
CA ARG A 441 -31.64 4.59 26.43
C ARG A 441 -30.55 4.33 27.48
N ALA A 442 -30.93 3.96 28.70
CA ALA A 442 -29.97 3.57 29.72
C ALA A 442 -29.33 2.20 29.48
N MET A 443 -30.07 1.22 28.96
CA MET A 443 -29.49 -0.04 28.50
C MET A 443 -28.46 0.19 27.39
N GLU A 444 -28.79 1.06 26.41
CA GLU A 444 -27.84 1.48 25.38
C GLU A 444 -26.59 2.14 25.99
N SER A 445 -26.76 3.02 26.98
CA SER A 445 -25.64 3.68 27.67
C SER A 445 -24.73 2.68 28.42
N GLU A 446 -25.29 1.68 29.09
CA GLU A 446 -24.51 0.64 29.79
C GLU A 446 -23.68 -0.21 28.81
N VAL A 447 -24.18 -0.44 27.60
CA VAL A 447 -23.46 -1.24 26.59
C VAL A 447 -22.48 -0.39 25.77
N ASN A 448 -22.89 0.82 25.36
CA ASN A 448 -22.14 1.67 24.42
C ASN A 448 -21.18 2.62 25.12
N VAL A 449 -21.59 3.27 26.22
CA VAL A 449 -20.77 4.29 26.89
C VAL A 449 -19.87 3.64 27.95
N CYS A 450 -20.40 2.67 28.70
CA CYS A 450 -19.66 1.95 29.74
C CYS A 450 -18.86 0.75 29.21
N TYR A 451 -18.65 0.66 27.89
CA TYR A 451 -17.94 -0.45 27.23
C TYR A 451 -16.55 -0.74 27.80
N LYS A 452 -15.86 0.26 28.37
CA LYS A 452 -14.53 0.09 28.97
C LYS A 452 -14.52 -0.91 30.13
N GLU A 453 -15.65 -1.07 30.82
CA GLU A 453 -15.82 -2.08 31.87
C GLU A 453 -15.93 -3.50 31.29
N LEU A 454 -16.17 -3.62 29.98
CA LEU A 454 -16.41 -4.87 29.26
C LEU A 454 -15.22 -5.30 28.39
N CYS A 455 -14.15 -4.50 28.29
CA CYS A 455 -13.00 -4.80 27.44
C CYS A 455 -12.21 -6.04 27.88
N GLY A 456 -12.29 -6.44 29.16
CA GLY A 456 -11.49 -7.54 29.69
C GLY A 456 -9.96 -7.27 29.59
N PRO A 457 -9.13 -8.32 29.63
CA PRO A 457 -7.68 -8.17 29.49
C PRO A 457 -7.28 -7.77 28.06
N ARG A 458 -6.17 -7.04 27.94
CA ARG A 458 -5.59 -6.68 26.63
C ARG A 458 -5.23 -7.96 25.86
N PRO A 459 -5.52 -8.03 24.55
CA PRO A 459 -5.84 -6.93 23.63
C PRO A 459 -7.36 -6.61 23.46
N GLY A 460 -8.26 -7.19 24.26
CA GLY A 460 -9.67 -6.77 24.29
C GLY A 460 -10.56 -7.28 23.15
N TYR A 461 -10.20 -8.40 22.50
CA TYR A 461 -11.00 -8.95 21.38
C TYR A 461 -12.37 -9.51 21.78
N GLN A 462 -12.64 -9.68 23.08
CA GLN A 462 -13.91 -10.21 23.61
C GLN A 462 -14.96 -9.12 23.91
N LEU A 463 -14.72 -7.88 23.48
CA LEU A 463 -15.61 -6.77 23.80
C LEU A 463 -17.05 -6.99 23.30
N LEU A 464 -17.23 -7.44 22.04
CA LEU A 464 -18.55 -7.66 21.46
C LEU A 464 -19.37 -8.70 22.23
N THR A 465 -18.76 -9.84 22.57
CA THR A 465 -19.45 -10.91 23.28
C THR A 465 -19.77 -10.50 24.72
N ASN A 466 -18.88 -9.73 25.36
CA ASN A 466 -19.15 -9.15 26.67
C ASN A 466 -20.27 -8.09 26.62
N GLN A 467 -20.39 -7.31 25.54
CA GLN A 467 -21.50 -6.39 25.31
C GLN A 467 -22.83 -7.14 25.10
N LEU A 468 -22.84 -8.22 24.30
CA LEU A 468 -24.03 -9.06 24.12
C LEU A 468 -24.45 -9.75 25.43
N GLN A 469 -23.49 -10.23 26.22
CA GLN A 469 -23.78 -10.82 27.52
C GLN A 469 -24.32 -9.76 28.49
N ARG A 470 -23.73 -8.55 28.51
CA ARG A 470 -24.26 -7.42 29.30
C ARG A 470 -25.69 -7.10 28.87
N LEU A 471 -25.98 -7.11 27.57
CA LEU A 471 -27.30 -6.86 27.03
C LEU A 471 -28.34 -7.87 27.53
N CYS A 472 -28.00 -9.16 27.54
CA CYS A 472 -28.86 -10.21 28.11
C CYS A 472 -29.13 -9.97 29.61
N VAL A 473 -28.10 -9.55 30.36
CA VAL A 473 -28.22 -9.24 31.79
C VAL A 473 -29.11 -8.02 32.03
N VAL A 474 -28.94 -6.94 31.26
CA VAL A 474 -29.76 -5.73 31.46
C VAL A 474 -31.20 -5.95 30.97
N LEU A 475 -31.45 -6.82 29.99
CA LEU A 475 -32.79 -7.25 29.62
C LEU A 475 -33.46 -8.04 30.76
N ASP A 476 -32.73 -8.97 31.40
CA ASP A 476 -33.22 -9.68 32.59
C ASP A 476 -33.65 -8.68 33.67
N VAL A 477 -32.78 -7.74 34.01
CA VAL A 477 -33.08 -6.71 35.02
C VAL A 477 -34.27 -5.85 34.59
N TYR A 478 -34.34 -5.46 33.32
CA TYR A 478 -35.44 -4.66 32.80
C TYR A 478 -36.79 -5.37 33.01
N LEU A 479 -36.89 -6.65 32.62
CA LEU A 479 -38.13 -7.41 32.70
C LEU A 479 -38.51 -7.74 34.16
N GLU A 480 -37.53 -8.08 35.00
CA GLU A 480 -37.76 -8.46 36.40
C GLU A 480 -38.15 -7.29 37.29
N THR A 481 -37.63 -6.08 37.00
CA THR A 481 -37.90 -4.87 37.78
C THR A 481 -39.09 -4.06 37.25
N GLU A 482 -39.76 -4.52 36.19
CA GLU A 482 -41.00 -3.87 35.74
C GLU A 482 -42.09 -4.00 36.82
N SER A 483 -42.76 -2.89 37.11
CA SER A 483 -43.85 -2.83 38.07
C SER A 483 -45.04 -3.63 37.55
N HIS A 484 -45.55 -4.55 38.37
CA HIS A 484 -46.76 -5.29 38.05
C HIS A 484 -47.99 -4.46 38.40
N ASP A 485 -48.99 -4.55 37.53
CA ASP A 485 -50.34 -4.14 37.87
C ASP A 485 -50.90 -5.15 38.88
N THR A 486 -51.14 -4.70 40.10
CA THR A 486 -51.66 -5.54 41.19
C THR A 486 -53.11 -5.96 40.97
N SER A 487 -53.78 -5.46 39.91
CA SER A 487 -55.16 -5.81 39.57
C SER A 487 -55.31 -7.08 38.73
N VAL A 488 -54.22 -7.62 38.17
CA VAL A 488 -54.25 -8.83 37.33
C VAL A 488 -53.77 -10.03 38.15
N GLU A 489 -54.70 -10.92 38.51
CA GLU A 489 -54.37 -12.19 39.19
C GLU A 489 -53.69 -13.16 38.20
N GLY A 490 -52.43 -13.48 38.46
CA GLY A 490 -51.67 -14.46 37.68
C GLY A 490 -50.18 -14.47 38.07
N PRO A 491 -49.45 -15.56 37.75
CA PRO A 491 -48.01 -15.61 37.98
C PRO A 491 -47.30 -14.53 37.16
N LYS A 492 -46.37 -13.82 37.80
CA LYS A 492 -45.50 -12.83 37.16
C LYS A 492 -44.71 -13.52 36.04
N GLU A 493 -44.88 -13.04 34.80
CA GLU A 493 -44.22 -13.59 33.60
C GLU A 493 -42.69 -13.67 33.78
N PHE A 494 -42.10 -12.68 34.44
CA PHE A 494 -40.66 -12.58 34.69
C PHE A 494 -40.35 -12.47 36.18
N PRO A 495 -40.21 -13.58 36.93
CA PRO A 495 -39.98 -13.53 38.37
C PRO A 495 -38.68 -12.80 38.71
N GLN A 496 -38.70 -12.02 39.80
CA GLN A 496 -37.53 -11.27 40.24
C GLN A 496 -36.53 -12.21 40.92
N GLU A 497 -35.46 -12.53 40.20
CA GLU A 497 -34.36 -13.37 40.68
C GLU A 497 -33.11 -12.54 40.99
N LYS A 498 -32.89 -11.44 40.28
CA LYS A 498 -31.74 -10.56 40.52
C LYS A 498 -31.93 -9.74 41.80
N MET A 499 -30.93 -9.77 42.68
CA MET A 499 -30.90 -8.94 43.87
C MET A 499 -30.70 -7.47 43.50
N CYS A 500 -31.73 -6.64 43.70
CA CYS A 500 -31.69 -5.20 43.43
C CYS A 500 -31.93 -4.43 44.73
N LEU A 501 -31.02 -3.51 45.10
CA LEU A 501 -31.17 -2.73 46.35
C LEU A 501 -32.41 -1.83 46.35
N ARG A 502 -32.73 -1.29 45.16
CA ARG A 502 -33.88 -0.41 44.92
C ARG A 502 -34.33 -0.62 43.47
N LEU A 503 -35.64 -0.63 43.22
CA LEU A 503 -36.19 -0.91 41.89
C LEU A 503 -36.14 0.29 40.94
N VAL A 504 -36.32 1.50 41.46
CA VAL A 504 -36.33 2.74 40.66
C VAL A 504 -35.66 3.89 41.40
N ARG A 505 -34.93 4.76 40.67
CA ARG A 505 -34.29 5.99 41.21
C ARG A 505 -34.47 7.19 40.27
N GLY A 506 -34.63 8.37 40.87
CA GLY A 506 -34.64 9.65 40.16
C GLY A 506 -35.96 9.96 39.45
N PRO A 507 -36.06 11.16 38.82
CA PRO A 507 -37.28 11.62 38.14
C PRO A 507 -37.71 10.69 36.99
N ASN A 508 -36.74 10.17 36.24
CA ASN A 508 -36.96 9.29 35.09
C ASN A 508 -37.23 7.83 35.50
N ARG A 509 -37.34 7.54 36.81
CA ARG A 509 -37.59 6.20 37.37
C ARG A 509 -36.64 5.13 36.81
N MET A 510 -35.35 5.46 36.76
CA MET A 510 -34.30 4.61 36.19
C MET A 510 -34.19 3.30 36.95
N LYS A 511 -34.00 2.20 36.21
CA LYS A 511 -33.76 0.85 36.75
C LYS A 511 -32.28 0.63 37.13
N PRO A 512 -31.97 -0.34 38.01
CA PRO A 512 -30.62 -0.59 38.51
C PRO A 512 -29.81 -1.50 37.57
N PHE A 513 -29.17 -0.96 36.54
CA PHE A 513 -28.44 -1.79 35.56
C PHE A 513 -26.98 -2.14 35.94
N LYS A 514 -26.39 -1.46 36.93
CA LYS A 514 -24.99 -1.69 37.31
C LYS A 514 -24.86 -2.94 38.18
N TYR A 515 -24.11 -3.94 37.71
CA TYR A 515 -23.79 -5.13 38.48
C TYR A 515 -22.56 -4.90 39.38
N ASN A 516 -22.64 -5.27 40.66
CA ASN A 516 -21.55 -5.13 41.62
C ASN A 516 -20.99 -6.50 42.01
N HIS A 517 -19.79 -6.81 41.50
CA HIS A 517 -18.97 -7.94 41.93
C HIS A 517 -18.05 -7.50 43.09
N PRO A 518 -17.82 -8.32 44.14
CA PRO A 518 -18.24 -9.73 44.32
C PRO A 518 -19.59 -9.92 45.05
N GLN A 519 -20.21 -8.84 45.51
CA GLN A 519 -21.40 -8.90 46.38
C GLN A 519 -22.66 -9.43 45.66
N GLY A 520 -22.70 -9.40 44.32
CA GLY A 520 -23.71 -10.09 43.53
C GLY A 520 -25.07 -9.39 43.46
N PHE A 521 -25.10 -8.05 43.55
CA PHE A 521 -26.34 -7.27 43.45
C PHE A 521 -26.27 -6.16 42.39
N PHE A 522 -27.44 -5.67 42.03
CA PHE A 522 -27.64 -4.58 41.08
C PHE A 522 -27.92 -3.25 41.79
N SER A 523 -27.20 -2.21 41.35
CA SER A 523 -27.38 -0.84 41.78
C SER A 523 -27.71 0.07 40.60
N HIS A 524 -28.22 1.25 40.91
CA HIS A 524 -28.29 2.32 39.91
C HIS A 524 -26.89 2.82 39.61
N ARG A 525 -26.73 3.38 38.41
CA ARG A 525 -25.53 4.15 38.07
C ARG A 525 -25.42 5.41 38.92
#